data_AF-A0A0G4M212-F1
#
_entry.id   AF-A0A0G4M212-F1
#
_cell.length_a   1.000
_cell.length_b   1.000
_cell.length_c   1.000
_cell.angle_alpha   90.00
_cell.angle_beta   90.00
_cell.angle_gamma   90.00
#
_symmetry.space_group_name_H-M   'P 1'
#
loop_
_entity.id
_entity.type
_entity.pdbx_description
1 polymer ?
#
loop_
_entity_poly.entity_id
_entity_poly.type
_entity_poly.pdbx_seq_one_letter_code
_entity_poly.pdbx_strand_id
1 'polypeptide(L)'
;MLAVASSHRGKGIATALVKKAIDAMATRSADEIVLETEETNIPAVRLYERLGFLRSKKLHRYYLNGNSAYRLHKWADYTTEQASTLRGWMLELCQGISQADPLYIRNKTAQLWVEVAKRSWGTEWMDMDELLVQLWQVPDSAVHKELVMTVLETLGYETFFGDDVVVAMRQGVLCKGWTEITTPTAVLAEAIKNRNPAPEVRYGDEGWLVRLVTLLEQCLNGDINGNSEVRSCAVKALSVLSTLMPCTIPKGTAASKVVPVASRALAAS
;
A
#
# COMPACT_ATOMS: atom_id res chain seq x y z
N MET A 1 -2.79 30.16 14.43
CA MET A 1 -1.87 30.29 13.27
C MET A 1 -0.45 30.48 13.81
N LEU A 2 0.50 29.63 13.42
CA LEU A 2 1.92 29.80 13.75
C LEU A 2 2.60 30.54 12.60
N ALA A 3 3.38 31.58 12.91
CA ALA A 3 4.13 32.33 11.93
C ALA A 3 5.54 32.64 12.46
N VAL A 4 6.54 32.55 11.58
CA VAL A 4 7.92 32.94 11.89
C VAL A 4 8.26 34.20 11.10
N ALA A 5 8.72 35.22 11.82
CA ALA A 5 9.17 36.48 11.24
C ALA A 5 10.22 36.23 10.16
N SER A 6 10.16 36.99 9.05
CA SER A 6 10.98 36.75 7.86
C SER A 6 12.48 36.69 8.17
N SER A 7 12.97 37.54 9.07
CA SER A 7 14.36 37.60 9.54
C SER A 7 14.83 36.36 10.33
N HIS A 8 13.91 35.48 10.71
CA HIS A 8 14.15 34.32 11.56
C HIS A 8 13.82 32.99 10.86
N ARG A 9 13.44 33.02 9.57
CA ARG A 9 13.19 31.82 8.76
C ARG A 9 14.48 31.06 8.48
N GLY A 10 14.35 29.77 8.14
CA GLY A 10 15.51 28.89 7.86
C GLY A 10 16.25 28.38 9.10
N LYS A 11 15.94 28.89 10.30
CA LYS A 11 16.60 28.52 11.57
C LYS A 11 15.93 27.37 12.34
N GLY A 12 15.03 26.62 11.70
CA GLY A 12 14.30 25.51 12.35
C GLY A 12 13.22 25.90 13.38
N ILE A 13 12.95 27.19 13.57
CA ILE A 13 12.02 27.70 14.59
C ILE A 13 10.60 27.16 14.40
N ALA A 14 10.09 27.16 13.16
CA ALA A 14 8.76 26.63 12.88
C ALA A 14 8.65 25.15 13.27
N THR A 15 9.67 24.35 12.97
CA THR A 15 9.76 22.94 13.37
C THR A 15 9.71 22.79 14.88
N ALA A 16 10.47 23.61 15.63
CA ALA A 16 10.50 23.56 17.09
C ALA A 16 9.14 23.93 17.70
N LEU A 17 8.47 24.95 17.16
CA LEU A 17 7.14 25.37 17.62
C LEU A 17 6.08 24.28 17.39
N VAL A 18 6.07 23.68 16.19
CA VAL A 18 5.11 22.62 15.88
C VAL A 18 5.38 21.38 16.73
N LYS A 19 6.64 20.97 16.92
CA LYS A 19 6.99 19.86 17.83
C LYS A 19 6.52 20.11 19.26
N LYS A 20 6.76 21.29 19.81
CA LYS A 20 6.26 21.66 21.16
C LYS A 20 4.74 21.59 21.24
N ALA A 21 4.02 21.98 20.19
CA ALA A 21 2.57 21.86 20.14
C ALA A 21 2.12 20.39 20.11
N ILE A 22 2.78 19.54 19.29
CA ILE A 22 2.54 18.09 19.26
C ILE A 22 2.76 17.47 20.63
N ASP A 23 3.92 17.71 21.26
CA ASP A 23 4.27 17.16 22.57
C ASP A 23 3.24 17.58 23.64
N ALA A 24 2.80 18.83 23.59
CA ALA A 24 1.78 19.36 24.50
C ALA A 24 0.39 18.73 24.28
N MET A 25 0.04 18.37 23.03
CA MET A 25 -1.20 17.65 22.71
C MET A 25 -1.10 16.17 23.11
N ALA A 26 0.05 15.52 22.86
CA ALA A 26 0.33 14.15 23.27
C ALA A 26 0.27 13.98 24.80
N THR A 27 0.84 14.93 25.56
CA THR A 27 0.77 14.96 27.04
C THR A 27 -0.67 15.04 27.56
N ARG A 28 -1.59 15.56 26.75
CA ARG A 28 -3.03 15.66 27.06
C ARG A 28 -3.84 14.49 26.51
N SER A 29 -3.19 13.45 25.99
CA SER A 29 -3.82 12.29 25.37
C SER A 29 -4.80 12.68 24.27
N ALA A 30 -4.45 13.67 23.44
CA ALA A 30 -5.26 14.03 22.27
C ALA A 30 -5.32 12.84 21.29
N ASP A 31 -6.53 12.43 20.89
CA ASP A 31 -6.73 11.33 19.95
C ASP A 31 -6.25 11.68 18.53
N GLU A 32 -6.31 12.97 18.17
CA GLU A 32 -5.99 13.45 16.83
C GLU A 32 -5.43 14.88 16.85
N ILE A 33 -4.46 15.15 15.97
CA ILE A 33 -3.97 16.50 15.71
C ILE A 33 -4.30 16.87 14.27
N VAL A 34 -5.14 17.88 14.08
CA VAL A 34 -5.54 18.39 12.76
C VAL A 34 -5.01 19.80 12.56
N LEU A 35 -4.53 20.08 11.36
CA LEU A 35 -4.19 21.43 10.93
C LEU A 35 -4.62 21.69 9.49
N GLU A 36 -4.72 22.97 9.14
CA GLU A 36 -5.06 23.40 7.79
C GLU A 36 -4.01 24.39 7.31
N THR A 37 -3.62 24.28 6.04
CA THR A 37 -2.66 25.18 5.41
C THR A 37 -3.07 25.47 3.98
N GLU A 38 -2.86 26.70 3.53
CA GLU A 38 -3.04 27.07 2.12
C GLU A 38 -2.23 26.16 1.20
N GLU A 39 -2.84 25.73 0.09
CA GLU A 39 -2.19 24.87 -0.90
C GLU A 39 -0.95 25.54 -1.53
N THR A 40 -0.95 26.87 -1.58
CA THR A 40 0.13 27.71 -2.09
C THR A 40 1.29 27.86 -1.10
N ASN A 41 1.08 27.52 0.18
CA ASN A 41 2.13 27.57 1.22
C ASN A 41 2.98 26.30 1.24
N ILE A 42 3.64 26.02 0.10
CA ILE A 42 4.50 24.85 -0.10
C ILE A 42 5.53 24.65 1.04
N PRO A 43 6.19 25.69 1.59
CA PRO A 43 7.11 25.51 2.70
C PRO A 43 6.45 24.94 3.96
N ALA A 44 5.24 25.40 4.30
CA ALA A 44 4.50 24.90 5.46
C ALA A 44 4.00 23.47 5.23
N VAL A 45 3.46 23.19 4.04
CA VAL A 45 3.03 21.83 3.65
C VAL A 45 4.18 20.83 3.82
N ARG A 46 5.36 21.13 3.24
CA ARG A 46 6.55 20.26 3.38
C ARG A 46 7.08 20.17 4.82
N LEU A 47 6.85 21.19 5.65
CA LEU A 47 7.23 21.14 7.06
C LEU A 47 6.33 20.16 7.81
N TYR A 48 5.01 20.27 7.65
CA TYR A 48 4.05 19.40 8.32
C TYR A 48 4.20 17.95 7.87
N GLU A 49 4.39 17.72 6.57
CA GLU A 49 4.70 16.39 6.02
C GLU A 49 5.93 15.77 6.68
N ARG A 50 7.04 16.52 6.79
CA ARG A 50 8.25 16.04 7.49
C ARG A 50 8.04 15.78 8.98
N LEU A 51 7.01 16.35 9.58
CA LEU A 51 6.62 16.14 10.98
C LEU A 51 5.57 15.03 11.15
N GLY A 52 5.26 14.28 10.09
CA GLY A 52 4.35 13.14 10.13
C GLY A 52 2.88 13.49 9.95
N PHE A 53 2.55 14.72 9.55
CA PHE A 53 1.18 15.07 9.16
C PHE A 53 0.88 14.61 7.73
N LEU A 54 -0.30 14.03 7.55
CA LEU A 54 -0.79 13.47 6.30
C LEU A 54 -1.94 14.30 5.77
N ARG A 55 -1.93 14.68 4.48
CA ARG A 55 -3.06 15.40 3.88
C ARG A 55 -4.27 14.47 3.82
N SER A 56 -5.34 14.79 4.55
CA SER A 56 -6.57 13.99 4.57
C SER A 56 -7.60 14.48 3.56
N LYS A 57 -7.62 15.80 3.30
CA LYS A 57 -8.67 16.43 2.49
C LYS A 57 -8.19 17.72 1.84
N LYS A 58 -8.63 17.96 0.60
CA LYS A 58 -8.54 19.27 -0.05
C LYS A 58 -9.85 20.05 0.16
N LEU A 59 -9.75 21.23 0.76
CA LEU A 59 -10.86 22.14 1.02
C LEU A 59 -10.84 23.23 -0.05
N HIS A 60 -11.77 23.16 -1.00
CA HIS A 60 -11.84 24.13 -2.11
C HIS A 60 -12.29 25.51 -1.61
N ARG A 61 -11.59 26.57 -2.04
CA ARG A 61 -11.92 27.98 -1.71
C ARG A 61 -12.12 28.22 -0.22
N TYR A 62 -11.29 27.58 0.60
CA TYR A 62 -11.42 27.55 2.05
C TYR A 62 -11.09 28.90 2.69
N TYR A 63 -10.08 29.59 2.16
CA TYR A 63 -9.70 30.90 2.63
C TYR A 63 -10.47 32.00 1.92
N LEU A 64 -10.64 33.15 2.59
CA LEU A 64 -11.35 34.32 2.05
C LEU A 64 -10.75 34.86 0.75
N ASN A 65 -9.46 34.59 0.49
CA ASN A 65 -8.77 34.91 -0.76
C ASN A 65 -9.14 33.98 -1.94
N GLY A 66 -10.00 32.98 -1.72
CA GLY A 66 -10.41 31.99 -2.70
C GLY A 66 -9.44 30.82 -2.85
N ASN A 67 -8.31 30.79 -2.14
CA ASN A 67 -7.36 29.69 -2.21
C ASN A 67 -7.90 28.44 -1.50
N SER A 68 -7.53 27.28 -2.03
CA SER A 68 -7.83 26.01 -1.36
C SER A 68 -6.88 25.79 -0.18
N ALA A 69 -7.32 24.96 0.77
CA ALA A 69 -6.48 24.48 1.85
C ALA A 69 -6.30 22.97 1.77
N TYR A 70 -5.16 22.48 2.26
CA TYR A 70 -5.03 21.10 2.68
C TYR A 70 -5.37 21.00 4.16
N ARG A 71 -6.25 20.06 4.50
CA ARG A 71 -6.39 19.55 5.86
C ARG A 71 -5.39 18.42 6.05
N LEU A 72 -4.59 18.51 7.10
CA LEU A 72 -3.60 17.52 7.46
C LEU A 72 -3.86 16.96 8.84
N HIS A 73 -3.67 15.65 9.01
CA HIS A 73 -3.87 14.92 10.24
C HIS A 73 -2.56 14.27 10.64
N LYS A 74 -2.21 14.40 11.92
CA LYS A 74 -1.25 13.54 12.58
C LYS A 74 -2.04 12.70 13.56
N TRP A 75 -2.17 11.41 13.27
CA TRP A 75 -2.61 10.46 14.28
C TRP A 75 -1.64 10.54 15.45
N ALA A 76 -2.16 10.49 16.69
CA ALA A 76 -1.31 10.21 17.83
C ALA A 76 -0.48 8.98 17.49
N ASP A 77 0.84 9.04 17.71
CA ASP A 77 1.73 7.94 17.36
C ASP A 77 1.27 6.74 18.20
N TYR A 78 0.60 5.77 17.57
CA TYR A 78 0.23 4.53 18.23
C TYR A 78 1.49 3.98 18.88
N THR A 79 1.40 3.58 20.14
CA THR A 79 2.52 2.85 20.74
C THR A 79 2.78 1.59 19.92
N THR A 80 3.99 1.05 19.97
CA THR A 80 4.33 -0.21 19.28
C THR A 80 3.34 -1.33 19.64
N GLU A 81 2.85 -1.34 20.89
CA GLU A 81 1.84 -2.28 21.37
C GLU A 81 0.47 -2.04 20.73
N GLN A 82 0.00 -0.80 20.66
CA GLN A 82 -1.27 -0.47 19.99
C GLN A 82 -1.21 -0.77 18.49
N ALA A 83 -0.10 -0.45 17.83
CA ALA A 83 0.12 -0.76 16.42
C ALA A 83 0.12 -2.27 16.17
N SER A 84 0.78 -3.04 17.03
CA SER A 84 0.79 -4.50 16.95
C SER A 84 -0.59 -5.10 17.20
N THR A 85 -1.35 -4.55 18.16
CA THR A 85 -2.72 -5.00 18.46
C THR A 85 -3.66 -4.74 17.29
N LEU A 86 -3.61 -3.54 16.71
CA LEU A 86 -4.41 -3.18 15.53
C LEU A 86 -4.09 -4.08 14.34
N ARG A 87 -2.80 -4.36 14.11
CA ARG A 87 -2.37 -5.32 13.09
C ARG A 87 -2.91 -6.72 13.40
N GLY A 88 -2.88 -7.17 14.64
CA GLY A 88 -3.46 -8.45 15.07
C GLY A 88 -4.95 -8.56 14.72
N TRP A 89 -5.76 -7.57 15.09
CA TRP A 89 -7.20 -7.55 14.76
C TRP A 89 -7.46 -7.53 13.26
N MET A 90 -6.67 -6.76 12.50
CA MET A 90 -6.75 -6.77 11.05
C MET A 90 -6.45 -8.17 10.48
N LEU A 91 -5.42 -8.87 10.97
CA LEU A 91 -5.10 -10.22 10.52
C LEU A 91 -6.21 -11.22 10.85
N GLU A 92 -6.80 -11.15 12.05
CA GLU A 92 -7.93 -11.98 12.44
C GLU A 92 -9.14 -11.76 11.51
N LEU A 93 -9.45 -10.51 11.17
CA LEU A 93 -10.51 -10.19 10.21
C LEU A 93 -10.23 -10.76 8.81
N CYS A 94 -8.98 -10.74 8.36
CA CYS A 94 -8.59 -11.29 7.07
C CYS A 94 -8.62 -12.82 7.03
N GLN A 95 -8.28 -13.49 8.14
CA GLN A 95 -8.35 -14.94 8.28
C GLN A 95 -9.80 -15.44 8.45
N GLY A 96 -10.65 -14.63 9.06
CA GLY A 96 -12.06 -14.96 9.30
C GLY A 96 -13.01 -14.68 8.13
N ILE A 97 -12.50 -14.19 7.00
CA ILE A 97 -13.35 -13.81 5.86
C ILE A 97 -14.02 -15.04 5.22
N SER A 98 -15.29 -14.88 4.85
CA SER A 98 -16.14 -15.92 4.32
C SER A 98 -16.83 -15.52 3.02
N GLN A 99 -17.20 -16.51 2.19
CA GLN A 99 -18.05 -16.27 1.02
C GLN A 99 -19.43 -15.69 1.39
N ALA A 100 -19.91 -15.97 2.59
CA ALA A 100 -21.19 -15.46 3.08
C ALA A 100 -21.13 -13.97 3.46
N ASP A 101 -19.93 -13.39 3.59
CA ASP A 101 -19.79 -12.00 3.98
C ASP A 101 -20.25 -11.06 2.88
N PRO A 102 -20.97 -9.98 3.23
CA PRO A 102 -21.30 -8.93 2.28
C PRO A 102 -20.06 -8.38 1.59
N LEU A 103 -20.14 -8.13 0.28
CA LEU A 103 -19.01 -7.64 -0.52
C LEU A 103 -18.34 -6.38 0.07
N TYR A 104 -19.10 -5.48 0.68
CA TYR A 104 -18.55 -4.28 1.29
C TYR A 104 -17.66 -4.58 2.51
N ILE A 105 -17.95 -5.65 3.28
CA ILE A 105 -17.08 -6.11 4.37
C ILE A 105 -15.79 -6.64 3.78
N ARG A 106 -15.88 -7.55 2.79
CA ARG A 106 -14.70 -8.13 2.13
C ARG A 106 -13.78 -7.05 1.55
N ASN A 107 -14.36 -6.05 0.89
CA ASN A 107 -13.63 -4.90 0.36
C ASN A 107 -12.99 -4.05 1.46
N LYS A 108 -13.70 -3.79 2.56
CA LYS A 108 -13.17 -2.98 3.67
C LYS A 108 -12.06 -3.70 4.43
N THR A 109 -12.14 -5.01 4.58
CA THR A 109 -11.08 -5.84 5.16
C THR A 109 -9.78 -5.73 4.35
N ALA A 110 -9.85 -5.84 3.02
CA ALA A 110 -8.68 -5.63 2.17
C ALA A 110 -8.12 -4.19 2.26
N GLN A 111 -9.00 -3.18 2.33
CA GLN A 111 -8.58 -1.78 2.51
C GLN A 111 -7.84 -1.55 3.84
N LEU A 112 -8.29 -2.18 4.93
CA LEU A 112 -7.60 -2.08 6.22
C LEU A 112 -6.17 -2.62 6.14
N TRP A 113 -5.97 -3.75 5.44
CA TRP A 113 -4.63 -4.28 5.19
C TRP A 113 -3.73 -3.28 4.47
N VAL A 114 -4.24 -2.68 3.40
CA VAL A 114 -3.49 -1.70 2.60
C VAL A 114 -3.11 -0.48 3.45
N GLU A 115 -4.03 0.04 4.27
CA GLU A 115 -3.76 1.17 5.14
C GLU A 115 -2.66 0.87 6.19
N VAL A 116 -2.66 -0.34 6.77
CA VAL A 116 -1.62 -0.77 7.72
C VAL A 116 -0.28 -1.00 7.01
N ALA A 117 -0.30 -1.63 5.84
CA ALA A 117 0.89 -1.91 5.04
C ALA A 117 1.60 -0.62 4.61
N LYS A 118 0.85 0.37 4.10
CA LYS A 118 1.37 1.70 3.74
C LYS A 118 2.18 2.34 4.85
N ARG A 119 1.81 2.13 6.11
CA ARG A 119 2.42 2.77 7.28
C ARG A 119 3.59 1.99 7.88
N SER A 120 3.54 0.66 7.87
CA SER A 120 4.46 -0.18 8.66
C SER A 120 5.30 -1.18 7.84
N TRP A 121 4.85 -1.57 6.65
CA TRP A 121 5.51 -2.63 5.87
C TRP A 121 6.88 -2.22 5.35
N GLY A 122 7.88 -3.08 5.52
CA GLY A 122 9.28 -2.83 5.15
C GLY A 122 10.10 -2.06 6.18
N THR A 123 9.52 -1.76 7.35
CA THR A 123 10.24 -1.22 8.51
C THR A 123 9.90 -1.96 9.80
N GLU A 124 8.63 -1.93 10.20
CA GLU A 124 8.15 -2.53 11.46
C GLU A 124 7.35 -3.81 11.22
N TRP A 125 6.86 -3.99 9.99
CA TRP A 125 6.15 -5.16 9.55
C TRP A 125 6.93 -5.79 8.40
N MET A 126 7.59 -6.92 8.65
CA MET A 126 8.53 -7.53 7.70
C MET A 126 7.96 -8.81 7.05
N ASP A 127 7.11 -9.53 7.76
CA ASP A 127 6.50 -10.81 7.38
C ASP A 127 5.17 -10.67 6.61
N MET A 128 4.84 -9.49 6.08
CA MET A 128 3.60 -9.29 5.30
C MET A 128 3.48 -10.26 4.12
N ASP A 129 4.58 -10.52 3.40
CA ASP A 129 4.57 -11.42 2.25
C ASP A 129 4.25 -12.86 2.65
N GLU A 130 4.83 -13.33 3.76
CA GLU A 130 4.53 -14.64 4.33
C GLU A 130 3.04 -14.76 4.66
N LEU A 131 2.48 -13.75 5.33
CA LEU A 131 1.06 -13.75 5.70
C LEU A 131 0.14 -13.74 4.48
N LEU A 132 0.48 -13.00 3.42
CA LEU A 132 -0.26 -13.03 2.16
C LEU A 132 -0.17 -14.41 1.49
N VAL A 133 0.99 -15.07 1.52
CA VAL A 133 1.17 -16.43 0.98
C VAL A 133 0.38 -17.46 1.80
N GLN A 134 0.32 -17.33 3.12
CA GLN A 134 -0.50 -18.19 3.97
C GLN A 134 -1.99 -18.08 3.62
N LEU A 135 -2.51 -16.84 3.45
CA LEU A 135 -3.89 -16.62 2.99
C LEU A 135 -4.12 -17.17 1.58
N TRP A 136 -3.14 -17.02 0.69
CA TRP A 136 -3.21 -17.55 -0.69
C TRP A 136 -3.31 -19.07 -0.75
N GLN A 137 -2.70 -19.75 0.22
CA GLN A 137 -2.64 -21.20 0.31
C GLN A 137 -3.82 -21.84 1.06
N VAL A 138 -4.75 -21.04 1.59
CA VAL A 138 -5.97 -21.57 2.21
C VAL A 138 -6.71 -22.44 1.18
N PRO A 139 -6.87 -23.76 1.46
CA PRO A 139 -7.48 -24.69 0.51
C PRO A 139 -8.90 -24.27 0.12
N ASP A 140 -9.22 -24.42 -1.17
CA ASP A 140 -10.56 -24.19 -1.75
C ASP A 140 -11.21 -22.85 -1.39
N SER A 141 -10.40 -21.84 -1.10
CA SER A 141 -10.89 -20.53 -0.68
C SER A 141 -10.66 -19.46 -1.74
N ALA A 142 -11.67 -19.26 -2.59
CA ALA A 142 -11.68 -18.15 -3.55
C ALA A 142 -11.72 -16.77 -2.86
N VAL A 143 -12.36 -16.63 -1.69
CA VAL A 143 -12.40 -15.35 -0.94
C VAL A 143 -11.02 -14.88 -0.50
N HIS A 144 -10.19 -15.78 0.02
CA HIS A 144 -8.84 -15.42 0.46
C HIS A 144 -7.95 -15.04 -0.75
N LYS A 145 -8.08 -15.75 -1.89
CA LYS A 145 -7.40 -15.35 -3.13
C LYS A 145 -7.87 -13.98 -3.63
N GLU A 146 -9.17 -13.70 -3.60
CA GLU A 146 -9.75 -12.41 -3.96
C GLU A 146 -9.26 -11.28 -3.05
N LEU A 147 -9.19 -11.52 -1.73
CA LEU A 147 -8.64 -10.59 -0.75
C LEU A 147 -7.17 -10.29 -1.06
N VAL A 148 -6.33 -11.32 -1.22
CA VAL A 148 -4.90 -11.15 -1.52
C VAL A 148 -4.70 -10.39 -2.83
N MET A 149 -5.43 -10.74 -3.89
CA MET A 149 -5.39 -10.00 -5.15
C MET A 149 -5.79 -8.53 -4.97
N THR A 150 -6.81 -8.24 -4.17
CA THR A 150 -7.26 -6.86 -3.91
C THR A 150 -6.23 -6.07 -3.11
N VAL A 151 -5.60 -6.68 -2.11
CA VAL A 151 -4.48 -6.06 -1.37
C VAL A 151 -3.33 -5.76 -2.33
N LEU A 152 -2.95 -6.73 -3.15
CA LEU A 152 -1.81 -6.58 -4.06
C LEU A 152 -2.08 -5.50 -5.12
N GLU A 153 -3.25 -5.50 -5.72
CA GLU A 153 -3.64 -4.50 -6.71
C GLU A 153 -3.67 -3.10 -6.10
N THR A 154 -4.32 -2.94 -4.95
CA THR A 154 -4.49 -1.61 -4.34
C THR A 154 -3.15 -1.07 -3.83
N LEU A 155 -2.37 -1.87 -3.09
CA LEU A 155 -1.09 -1.44 -2.55
C LEU A 155 -0.07 -1.16 -3.67
N GLY A 156 -0.06 -2.00 -4.71
CA GLY A 156 0.77 -1.78 -5.89
C GLY A 156 0.39 -0.49 -6.62
N TYR A 157 -0.91 -0.29 -6.85
CA TYR A 157 -1.39 0.93 -7.50
C TYR A 157 -1.03 2.17 -6.70
N GLU A 158 -1.31 2.20 -5.39
CA GLU A 158 -0.99 3.34 -4.54
C GLU A 158 0.52 3.60 -4.49
N THR A 159 1.35 2.54 -4.50
CA THR A 159 2.82 2.66 -4.44
C THR A 159 3.43 3.32 -5.68
N PHE A 160 2.88 3.06 -6.88
CA PHE A 160 3.51 3.46 -8.14
C PHE A 160 2.72 4.50 -8.94
N PHE A 161 1.41 4.54 -8.80
CA PHE A 161 0.51 5.39 -9.60
C PHE A 161 -0.38 6.29 -8.76
N GLY A 162 -0.46 6.07 -7.45
CA GLY A 162 -1.27 6.88 -6.54
C GLY A 162 -0.58 8.16 -6.06
N ASP A 163 -1.40 9.05 -5.50
CA ASP A 163 -0.96 10.31 -4.87
C ASP A 163 -1.05 10.26 -3.33
N ASP A 164 -1.03 9.05 -2.75
CA ASP A 164 -1.12 8.87 -1.30
C ASP A 164 0.11 9.44 -0.59
N VAL A 165 -0.12 10.29 0.41
CA VAL A 165 0.95 11.02 1.09
C VAL A 165 1.79 10.10 1.99
N VAL A 166 1.18 9.08 2.61
CA VAL A 166 1.91 8.08 3.41
C VAL A 166 2.86 7.31 2.52
N VAL A 167 2.38 6.90 1.35
CA VAL A 167 3.20 6.24 0.33
C VAL A 167 4.32 7.17 -0.12
N ALA A 168 4.04 8.42 -0.46
CA ALA A 168 5.05 9.37 -0.93
C ALA A 168 6.20 9.54 0.08
N MET A 169 5.91 9.52 1.38
CA MET A 169 6.93 9.57 2.43
C MET A 169 7.77 8.29 2.54
N ARG A 170 7.20 7.13 2.19
CA ARG A 170 7.83 5.81 2.32
C ARG A 170 8.17 5.16 0.97
N GLN A 171 8.09 5.91 -0.13
CA GLN A 171 8.15 5.41 -1.50
C GLN A 171 9.40 4.56 -1.76
N GLY A 172 10.55 5.00 -1.27
CA GLY A 172 11.81 4.25 -1.44
C GLY A 172 11.80 2.86 -0.81
N VAL A 173 11.18 2.69 0.37
CA VAL A 173 11.07 1.39 1.05
C VAL A 173 9.99 0.55 0.40
N LEU A 174 8.82 1.14 0.13
CA LEU A 174 7.67 0.45 -0.47
C LEU A 174 7.99 -0.04 -1.89
N CYS A 175 8.56 0.78 -2.77
CA CYS A 175 8.95 0.35 -4.13
C CYS A 175 9.97 -0.79 -4.10
N LYS A 176 10.94 -0.76 -3.18
CA LYS A 176 11.94 -1.83 -3.04
C LYS A 176 11.29 -3.12 -2.56
N GLY A 177 10.53 -3.06 -1.46
CA GLY A 177 9.80 -4.21 -0.94
C GLY A 177 8.83 -4.78 -1.97
N TRP A 178 8.15 -3.92 -2.74
CA TRP A 178 7.26 -4.33 -3.81
C TRP A 178 7.99 -5.10 -4.90
N THR A 179 9.10 -4.54 -5.40
CA THR A 179 9.94 -5.24 -6.39
C THR A 179 10.41 -6.59 -5.84
N GLU A 180 10.75 -6.62 -4.54
CA GLU A 180 11.24 -7.79 -3.85
C GLU A 180 10.18 -8.90 -3.84
N ILE A 181 8.95 -8.65 -3.41
CA ILE A 181 7.94 -9.73 -3.31
C ILE A 181 7.34 -10.13 -4.67
N THR A 182 7.40 -9.26 -5.69
CA THR A 182 6.74 -9.51 -6.98
C THR A 182 7.61 -10.24 -7.99
N THR A 183 8.93 -10.02 -7.95
CA THR A 183 9.89 -10.59 -8.90
C THR A 183 10.34 -11.99 -8.43
N PRO A 184 10.72 -12.95 -9.29
CA PRO A 184 11.34 -14.19 -8.83
C PRO A 184 12.77 -13.99 -8.28
N THR A 185 13.19 -14.75 -7.26
CA THR A 185 14.54 -14.66 -6.67
C THR A 185 15.64 -14.85 -7.70
N ALA A 186 15.47 -15.81 -8.63
CA ALA A 186 16.44 -16.07 -9.70
C ALA A 186 16.72 -14.82 -10.56
N VAL A 187 15.70 -14.01 -10.83
CA VAL A 187 15.83 -12.77 -11.61
C VAL A 187 16.49 -11.66 -10.80
N LEU A 188 16.15 -11.58 -9.50
CA LEU A 188 16.79 -10.62 -8.61
C LEU A 188 18.28 -10.91 -8.46
N ALA A 189 18.68 -12.17 -8.27
CA ALA A 189 20.07 -12.59 -8.15
C ALA A 189 20.95 -12.09 -9.30
N GLU A 190 20.42 -12.16 -10.54
CA GLU A 190 21.12 -11.63 -11.73
C GLU A 190 21.19 -10.09 -11.77
N ALA A 191 20.21 -9.41 -11.18
CA ALA A 191 20.09 -7.96 -11.18
C ALA A 191 20.90 -7.27 -10.05
N ILE A 192 21.38 -8.03 -9.05
CA ILE A 192 22.00 -7.52 -7.81
C ILE A 192 23.35 -6.80 -8.01
N LYS A 193 24.00 -6.90 -9.18
CA LYS A 193 25.35 -6.33 -9.40
C LYS A 193 25.49 -4.82 -9.05
N ASN A 194 24.40 -4.04 -9.02
CA ASN A 194 24.41 -2.61 -8.68
C ASN A 194 23.27 -2.15 -7.72
N ARG A 195 22.65 -3.05 -6.95
CA ARG A 195 21.46 -2.69 -6.15
C ARG A 195 21.79 -2.45 -4.68
N ASN A 196 21.26 -1.37 -4.10
CA ASN A 196 21.21 -1.21 -2.64
C ASN A 196 20.39 -2.36 -2.03
N PRO A 197 20.75 -2.86 -0.83
CA PRO A 197 20.03 -3.96 -0.19
C PRO A 197 18.55 -3.59 -0.02
N ALA A 198 17.69 -4.53 -0.39
CA ALA A 198 16.25 -4.48 -0.18
C ALA A 198 15.93 -4.88 1.27
N PRO A 199 14.81 -4.43 1.84
CA PRO A 199 14.36 -4.94 3.13
C PRO A 199 14.05 -6.43 3.01
N GLU A 200 14.36 -7.21 4.04
CA GLU A 200 14.16 -8.67 4.07
C GLU A 200 12.67 -8.98 4.32
N VAL A 201 11.84 -8.71 3.30
CA VAL A 201 10.37 -8.80 3.38
C VAL A 201 9.77 -9.96 2.59
N ARG A 202 10.58 -10.68 1.82
CA ARG A 202 10.15 -11.74 0.92
C ARG A 202 9.91 -13.05 1.65
N TYR A 203 8.91 -13.78 1.19
CA TYR A 203 8.65 -15.18 1.54
C TYR A 203 8.61 -16.08 0.29
N GLY A 204 9.59 -16.98 0.22
CA GLY A 204 9.76 -17.94 -0.88
C GLY A 204 10.34 -17.34 -2.18
N ASP A 205 10.62 -18.23 -3.14
CA ASP A 205 11.45 -17.89 -4.30
C ASP A 205 10.69 -17.40 -5.54
N GLU A 206 9.41 -17.72 -5.64
CA GLU A 206 8.63 -17.56 -6.88
C GLU A 206 8.27 -16.09 -7.19
N GLY A 207 7.96 -15.31 -6.16
CA GLY A 207 7.37 -13.97 -6.30
C GLY A 207 5.89 -13.99 -6.75
N TRP A 208 5.21 -12.85 -6.62
CA TRP A 208 3.77 -12.74 -6.93
C TRP A 208 3.43 -12.81 -8.42
N LEU A 209 4.34 -12.40 -9.31
CA LEU A 209 4.08 -12.52 -10.75
C LEU A 209 3.85 -13.99 -11.16
N VAL A 210 4.69 -14.90 -10.67
CA VAL A 210 4.58 -16.33 -10.97
C VAL A 210 3.29 -16.90 -10.37
N ARG A 211 2.99 -16.60 -9.10
CA ARG A 211 1.77 -17.09 -8.43
C ARG A 211 0.48 -16.65 -9.14
N LEU A 212 0.42 -15.41 -9.59
CA LEU A 212 -0.73 -14.88 -10.33
C LEU A 212 -0.83 -15.49 -11.73
N VAL A 213 0.30 -15.70 -12.43
CA VAL A 213 0.30 -16.38 -13.73
C VAL A 213 -0.16 -17.83 -13.58
N THR A 214 0.33 -18.56 -12.57
CA THR A 214 -0.13 -19.93 -12.28
C THR A 214 -1.63 -19.98 -11.98
N LEU A 215 -2.16 -19.04 -11.19
CA LEU A 215 -3.60 -18.96 -10.96
C LEU A 215 -4.37 -18.70 -12.26
N LEU A 216 -3.89 -17.77 -13.09
CA LEU A 216 -4.53 -17.47 -14.37
C LEU A 216 -4.51 -18.68 -15.31
N GLU A 217 -3.41 -19.44 -15.34
CA GLU A 217 -3.34 -20.71 -16.09
C GLU A 217 -4.33 -21.74 -15.56
N GLN A 218 -4.50 -21.86 -14.24
CA GLN A 218 -5.49 -22.74 -13.63
C GLN A 218 -6.92 -22.33 -14.03
N CYS A 219 -7.23 -21.04 -14.03
CA CYS A 219 -8.52 -20.55 -14.50
C CYS A 219 -8.75 -20.88 -15.98
N LEU A 220 -7.74 -20.65 -16.83
CA LEU A 220 -7.83 -20.91 -18.28
C LEU A 220 -7.98 -22.39 -18.63
N ASN A 221 -7.43 -23.27 -17.81
CA ASN A 221 -7.58 -24.71 -17.97
C ASN A 221 -8.87 -25.22 -17.31
N GLY A 222 -9.58 -24.39 -16.55
CA GLY A 222 -10.91 -24.65 -15.99
C GLY A 222 -12.04 -24.23 -16.94
N ASP A 223 -13.27 -24.29 -16.45
CA ASP A 223 -14.47 -23.96 -17.24
C ASP A 223 -14.77 -22.44 -17.21
N ILE A 224 -13.99 -21.64 -17.93
CA ILE A 224 -14.22 -20.17 -18.05
C ILE A 224 -15.60 -19.83 -18.66
N ASN A 225 -16.15 -20.70 -19.51
CA ASN A 225 -17.38 -20.44 -20.24
C ASN A 225 -18.63 -20.78 -19.42
N GLY A 226 -18.59 -21.85 -18.63
CA GLY A 226 -19.70 -22.27 -17.78
C GLY A 226 -19.62 -21.78 -16.32
N ASN A 227 -18.44 -21.39 -15.82
CA ASN A 227 -18.26 -20.99 -14.42
C ASN A 227 -17.94 -19.49 -14.26
N SER A 228 -18.92 -18.74 -13.72
CA SER A 228 -18.80 -17.30 -13.48
C SER A 228 -17.75 -16.94 -12.43
N GLU A 229 -17.51 -17.79 -11.44
CA GLU A 229 -16.50 -17.58 -10.39
C GLU A 229 -15.09 -17.71 -10.97
N VAL A 230 -14.85 -18.74 -11.79
CA VAL A 230 -13.56 -18.94 -12.49
C VAL A 230 -13.28 -17.75 -13.42
N ARG A 231 -14.31 -17.29 -14.15
CA ARG A 231 -14.19 -16.11 -15.01
C ARG A 231 -13.86 -14.85 -14.20
N SER A 232 -14.57 -14.60 -13.10
CA SER A 232 -14.31 -13.45 -12.23
C SER A 232 -12.89 -13.48 -11.65
N CYS A 233 -12.43 -14.66 -11.23
CA CYS A 233 -11.07 -14.88 -10.75
C CYS A 233 -10.03 -14.58 -11.84
N ALA A 234 -10.25 -15.03 -13.07
CA ALA A 234 -9.35 -14.75 -14.20
C ALA A 234 -9.27 -13.24 -14.52
N VAL A 235 -10.42 -12.55 -14.55
CA VAL A 235 -10.48 -11.09 -14.76
C VAL A 235 -9.73 -10.35 -13.65
N LYS A 236 -9.92 -10.74 -12.39
CA LYS A 236 -9.22 -10.14 -11.26
C LYS A 236 -7.70 -10.38 -11.36
N ALA A 237 -7.27 -11.60 -11.66
CA ALA A 237 -5.85 -11.91 -11.84
C ALA A 237 -5.20 -11.08 -12.96
N LEU A 238 -5.90 -10.90 -14.10
CA LEU A 238 -5.46 -10.01 -15.17
C LEU A 238 -5.34 -8.54 -14.72
N SER A 239 -6.33 -8.05 -13.96
CA SER A 239 -6.31 -6.69 -13.40
C SER A 239 -5.09 -6.47 -12.50
N VAL A 240 -4.82 -7.43 -11.59
CA VAL A 240 -3.64 -7.38 -10.71
C VAL A 240 -2.35 -7.44 -11.53
N LEU A 241 -2.23 -8.36 -12.49
CA LEU A 241 -1.06 -8.44 -13.37
C LEU A 241 -0.82 -7.14 -14.14
N SER A 242 -1.88 -6.46 -14.60
CA SER A 242 -1.76 -5.16 -15.26
C SER A 242 -1.17 -4.07 -14.36
N THR A 243 -1.47 -4.13 -13.06
CA THR A 243 -0.90 -3.23 -12.05
C THR A 243 0.54 -3.59 -11.71
N LEU A 244 0.88 -4.89 -11.63
CA LEU A 244 2.21 -5.34 -11.23
C LEU A 244 3.25 -5.25 -12.35
N MET A 245 2.86 -5.38 -13.62
CA MET A 245 3.79 -5.37 -14.75
C MET A 245 4.68 -4.12 -14.84
N PRO A 246 4.17 -2.88 -14.70
CA PRO A 246 5.02 -1.69 -14.77
C PRO A 246 5.84 -1.48 -13.48
N CYS A 247 5.47 -2.16 -12.39
CA CYS A 247 6.08 -2.05 -11.07
C CYS A 247 7.23 -3.05 -10.86
N THR A 248 7.51 -3.89 -11.84
CA THR A 248 8.49 -4.98 -11.77
C THR A 248 9.61 -4.80 -12.79
N ILE A 249 10.74 -5.47 -12.57
CA ILE A 249 11.85 -5.46 -13.52
C ILE A 249 11.37 -6.16 -14.80
N PRO A 250 11.60 -5.62 -16.02
CA PRO A 250 11.12 -6.22 -17.26
C PRO A 250 11.53 -7.70 -17.45
N LYS A 251 12.74 -8.07 -16.98
CA LYS A 251 13.19 -9.47 -16.95
C LYS A 251 12.29 -10.36 -16.07
N GLY A 252 11.76 -9.84 -14.98
CA GLY A 252 10.82 -10.54 -14.09
C GLY A 252 9.50 -10.84 -14.80
N THR A 253 8.97 -9.87 -15.55
CA THR A 253 7.78 -10.04 -16.39
C THR A 253 7.98 -11.12 -17.45
N ALA A 254 9.14 -11.12 -18.12
CA ALA A 254 9.48 -12.14 -19.11
C ALA A 254 9.64 -13.53 -18.49
N ALA A 255 10.41 -13.65 -17.39
CA ALA A 255 10.67 -14.91 -16.71
C ALA A 255 9.39 -15.55 -16.14
N SER A 256 8.43 -14.73 -15.71
CA SER A 256 7.16 -15.19 -15.13
C SER A 256 6.10 -15.55 -16.18
N LYS A 257 6.41 -15.44 -17.49
CA LYS A 257 5.50 -15.76 -18.60
C LYS A 257 4.16 -14.97 -18.57
N VAL A 258 4.18 -13.74 -18.04
CA VAL A 258 2.96 -12.91 -17.94
C VAL A 258 2.33 -12.67 -19.30
N VAL A 259 3.14 -12.26 -20.29
CA VAL A 259 2.68 -11.91 -21.65
C VAL A 259 1.95 -13.07 -22.34
N PRO A 260 2.56 -14.26 -22.55
CA PRO A 260 1.89 -15.34 -23.28
C PRO A 260 0.61 -15.83 -22.58
N VAL A 261 0.59 -15.87 -21.25
CA VAL A 261 -0.60 -16.31 -20.50
C VAL A 261 -1.71 -15.27 -20.55
N ALA A 262 -1.38 -13.98 -20.40
CA ALA A 262 -2.35 -12.90 -20.53
C ALA A 262 -2.94 -12.83 -21.95
N SER A 263 -2.12 -12.99 -22.99
CA SER A 263 -2.61 -13.06 -24.38
C SER A 263 -3.57 -14.22 -24.60
N ARG A 264 -3.28 -15.40 -24.03
CA ARG A 264 -4.20 -16.55 -24.07
C ARG A 264 -5.52 -16.25 -23.36
N ALA A 265 -5.49 -15.56 -22.22
CA ALA A 265 -6.68 -15.17 -21.50
C ALA A 265 -7.56 -14.19 -22.28
N LEU A 266 -6.96 -13.19 -22.92
CA LEU A 266 -7.66 -12.23 -23.77
C LEU A 266 -8.22 -12.85 -25.06
N ALA A 267 -7.65 -13.95 -25.53
CA ALA A 267 -8.18 -14.69 -26.68
C ALA A 267 -9.37 -15.60 -26.29
N ALA A 268 -9.54 -15.90 -25.00
CA ALA A 268 -10.62 -16.74 -24.48
C ALA A 268 -11.89 -15.94 -24.11
N SER A 269 -11.86 -14.61 -24.22
CA SER A 269 -12.99 -13.71 -23.94
C SER A 269 -13.92 -13.50 -25.13
#